data_AF-A0A345SWY0-F1
#
_entry.id   AF-A0A345SWY0-F1
#
_cell.length_a   1.000
_cell.length_b   1.000
_cell.length_c   1.000
_cell.angle_alpha   90.00
_cell.angle_beta   90.00
_cell.angle_gamma   90.00
#
_symmetry.space_group_name_H-M   'P 1'
#
loop_
_entity.id
_entity.type
_entity.pdbx_description
1 polymer ?
#
loop_
_entity_poly.entity_id
_entity_poly.type
_entity_poly.pdbx_seq_one_letter_code
_entity_poly.pdbx_strand_id
1 'polypeptide(L)' 'MRCTIAGYSFELNVGDVERALSGVKPEPITGESVRIGNHFYPVKQAGAVITRQDRRDFSAAEVSRALRKLGFTCR' A
#
# COMPACT_ATOMS: atom_id res chain seq x y z
N MET A 1 5.48 12.04 -3.27
CA MET A 1 6.61 11.47 -2.50
C MET A 1 7.28 10.40 -3.34
N ARG A 2 8.61 10.45 -3.46
CA ARG A 2 9.37 9.37 -4.11
C ARG A 2 9.69 8.28 -3.09
N CYS A 3 9.44 7.01 -3.42
CA CYS A 3 9.85 5.87 -2.60
C CYS A 3 10.34 4.71 -3.45
N THR A 4 11.18 3.86 -2.88
CA THR A 4 11.67 2.64 -3.51
C THR A 4 10.97 1.43 -2.90
N ILE A 5 10.35 0.60 -3.73
CA ILE A 5 9.69 -0.65 -3.35
C ILE A 5 10.19 -1.75 -4.30
N ALA A 6 10.64 -2.89 -3.76
CA ALA A 6 11.26 -3.98 -4.52
C ALA A 6 12.42 -3.53 -5.45
N GLY A 7 13.18 -2.50 -5.04
CA GLY A 7 14.27 -1.93 -5.86
C GLY A 7 13.82 -0.97 -6.97
N TYR A 8 12.52 -0.76 -7.17
CA TYR A 8 11.98 0.17 -8.16
C TYR A 8 11.52 1.48 -7.51
N SER A 9 11.77 2.60 -8.18
CA SER A 9 11.35 3.93 -7.72
C SER A 9 9.95 4.26 -8.19
N PHE A 10 9.10 4.71 -7.26
CA PHE A 10 7.73 5.13 -7.51
C PHE A 10 7.52 6.57 -7.05
N GLU A 11 6.67 7.28 -7.78
CA GLU A 11 6.14 8.57 -7.36
C GLU A 11 4.70 8.36 -6.89
N LEU A 12 4.52 8.37 -5.58
CA LEU A 12 3.22 8.17 -4.95
C LEU A 12 2.75 9.47 -4.30
N ASN A 13 1.44 9.72 -4.37
CA ASN A 13 0.77 10.71 -3.54
C ASN A 13 -0.49 10.06 -2.92
N VAL A 14 -1.07 10.73 -1.93
CA VAL A 14 -2.23 10.22 -1.17
C VAL A 14 -3.42 9.94 -2.10
N GLY A 15 -3.75 10.88 -2.99
CA GLY A 15 -4.90 10.76 -3.89
C GLY A 15 -4.79 9.61 -4.89
N ASP A 16 -3.59 9.31 -5.37
CA ASP A 16 -3.36 8.19 -6.28
C ASP A 16 -3.53 6.84 -5.56
N VAL A 17 -3.08 6.73 -4.30
CA VAL A 17 -3.28 5.53 -3.48
C VAL A 17 -4.77 5.30 -3.21
N GLU A 18 -5.49 6.35 -2.80
CA GLU A 18 -6.94 6.27 -2.55
C GLU A 18 -7.72 5.91 -3.81
N ARG A 19 -7.38 6.52 -4.95
CA ARG A 19 -8.02 6.23 -6.24
C ARG A 19 -7.76 4.81 -6.69
N ALA A 20 -6.53 4.32 -6.54
CA ALA A 20 -6.15 2.98 -6.96
C ALA A 20 -6.89 1.88 -6.17
N LEU A 21 -7.20 2.13 -4.90
CA LEU A 21 -7.93 1.18 -4.05
C LEU A 21 -9.44 1.44 -4.01
N SER A 22 -9.92 2.49 -4.65
CA SER A 22 -11.35 2.73 -4.80
C SER A 22 -12.01 1.59 -5.58
N GLY A 23 -13.05 0.98 -5.01
CA GLY A 23 -13.73 -0.17 -5.58
C GLY A 23 -12.98 -1.51 -5.46
N VAL A 24 -11.77 -1.52 -4.89
CA VAL A 24 -11.06 -2.76 -4.59
C VAL A 24 -11.64 -3.36 -3.30
N LYS A 25 -12.09 -4.62 -3.35
CA LYS A 25 -12.58 -5.31 -2.16
C LYS A 25 -11.41 -5.62 -1.21
N PRO A 26 -11.47 -5.21 0.07
CA PRO A 26 -10.46 -5.60 1.05
C PRO A 26 -10.40 -7.12 1.22
N GLU A 27 -9.19 -7.65 1.25
CA GLU A 27 -8.92 -9.05 1.58
C GLU A 27 -8.92 -9.27 3.10
N PRO A 28 -9.10 -10.51 3.58
CA PRO A 28 -8.95 -10.85 4.99
C PRO A 28 -7.60 -10.39 5.54
N ILE A 29 -7.64 -9.69 6.68
CA ILE A 29 -6.44 -9.15 7.31
C ILE A 29 -5.78 -10.25 8.14
N THR A 30 -4.60 -10.69 7.73
CA THR A 30 -3.79 -11.71 8.42
C THR A 30 -2.48 -11.15 9.02
N GLY A 31 -2.26 -9.85 8.93
CA GLY A 31 -1.03 -9.17 9.36
C GLY A 31 -1.13 -7.65 9.22
N GLU A 32 -0.03 -6.98 8.86
CA GLU A 32 -0.01 -5.52 8.69
C GLU A 32 -1.10 -5.04 7.73
N SER A 33 -1.84 -4.03 8.16
CA SER A 33 -2.95 -3.42 7.46
C SER A 33 -2.81 -1.90 7.40
N VAL A 34 -3.38 -1.29 6.36
CA VAL A 34 -3.43 0.16 6.18
C VAL A 34 -4.88 0.62 6.11
N ARG A 35 -5.19 1.74 6.79
CA ARG A 35 -6.48 2.41 6.66
C ARG A 35 -6.49 3.29 5.43
N ILE A 36 -7.42 3.04 4.49
CA ILE A 36 -7.60 3.83 3.28
C ILE A 36 -9.09 4.11 3.13
N GLY A 37 -9.46 5.39 3.17
CA GLY A 37 -10.85 5.80 3.38
C GLY A 37 -11.43 5.19 4.66
N ASN A 38 -12.52 4.44 4.51
CA ASN A 38 -13.20 3.76 5.62
C ASN A 38 -12.91 2.26 5.73
N HIS A 39 -11.97 1.74 4.94
CA HIS A 39 -11.61 0.32 4.91
C HIS A 39 -10.18 0.10 5.38
N PHE A 40 -9.92 -1.11 5.86
CA PHE A 40 -8.57 -1.59 6.14
C PHE A 40 -8.19 -2.62 5.09
N TYR A 41 -7.04 -2.43 4.48
CA TYR A 41 -6.49 -3.32 3.48
C TYR A 41 -5.23 -3.97 4.04
N PRO A 42 -4.99 -5.27 3.83
CA PRO A 42 -3.67 -5.84 4.00
C PRO A 42 -2.64 -5.01 3.23
N VAL A 43 -1.52 -4.68 3.88
CA VAL A 43 -0.49 -3.83 3.27
C VAL A 43 0.06 -4.46 1.98
N LYS A 44 0.15 -5.79 1.94
CA LYS A 44 0.54 -6.54 0.74
C LYS A 44 -0.46 -6.40 -0.41
N GLN A 45 -1.76 -6.33 -0.11
CA GLN A 45 -2.79 -6.06 -1.11
C GLN A 45 -2.63 -4.64 -1.65
N ALA A 46 -2.56 -3.64 -0.76
CA ALA A 46 -2.39 -2.25 -1.14
C ALA A 46 -1.15 -2.04 -2.00
N GLY A 47 -0.01 -2.61 -1.57
CA GLY A 47 1.24 -2.58 -2.32
C GLY A 47 1.10 -3.11 -3.74
N ALA A 48 0.50 -4.30 -3.90
CA ALA A 48 0.32 -4.90 -5.22
C ALA A 48 -0.56 -4.04 -6.14
N VAL A 49 -1.61 -3.42 -5.60
CA VAL A 49 -2.50 -2.56 -6.38
C VAL A 49 -1.79 -1.29 -6.82
N ILE A 50 -1.07 -0.61 -5.92
CA ILE A 50 -0.46 0.70 -6.22
C ILE A 50 0.82 0.57 -7.05
N THR A 51 1.61 -0.49 -6.87
CA THR A 51 2.87 -0.69 -7.62
C THR A 51 2.70 -1.57 -8.86
N ARG A 52 1.59 -2.32 -8.95
CA ARG A 52 1.35 -3.38 -9.96
C ARG A 52 2.42 -4.49 -9.96
N GLN A 53 3.17 -4.64 -8.86
CA GLN A 53 4.17 -5.68 -8.69
C GLN A 53 3.56 -6.94 -8.04
N ASP A 54 4.27 -8.06 -8.16
CA ASP A 54 3.90 -9.27 -7.45
C ASP A 54 4.18 -9.10 -5.95
N ARG A 55 3.30 -9.64 -5.10
CA ARG A 55 3.43 -9.57 -3.64
C ARG A 55 4.68 -10.26 -3.10
N ARG A 56 5.31 -11.11 -3.91
CA ARG A 56 6.57 -11.79 -3.61
C ARG A 56 7.78 -10.86 -3.74
N ASP A 57 7.66 -9.76 -4.48
CA ASP A 57 8.79 -8.89 -4.82
C ASP A 57 9.13 -7.87 -3.72
N PHE A 58 8.19 -7.56 -2.82
CA PHE A 58 8.37 -6.58 -1.74
C PHE A 58 7.90 -7.15 -0.41
N SER A 59 8.38 -6.61 0.70
CA SER A 59 7.91 -6.95 2.06
C SER A 59 6.74 -6.07 2.51
N ALA A 60 5.96 -6.53 3.50
CA ALA A 60 4.91 -5.71 4.11
C ALA A 60 5.52 -4.45 4.75
N ALA A 61 6.65 -4.60 5.46
CA ALA A 61 7.35 -3.51 6.12
C ALA A 61 7.85 -2.42 5.16
N GLU A 62 8.26 -2.75 3.93
CA GLU A 62 8.61 -1.76 2.90
C GLU A 62 7.41 -0.90 2.52
N VAL A 63 6.29 -1.53 2.20
CA VAL A 63 5.07 -0.84 1.77
C VAL A 63 4.48 -0.05 2.95
N SER A 64 4.46 -0.62 4.16
CA SER A 64 4.05 0.07 5.39
C SER A 64 4.86 1.34 5.64
N ARG A 65 6.19 1.30 5.46
CA ARG A 65 7.04 2.50 5.59
C ARG A 65 6.70 3.55 4.54
N ALA A 66 6.47 3.15 3.28
CA ALA A 66 6.06 4.08 2.23
C ALA A 66 4.71 4.73 2.56
N LEU A 67 3.70 3.93 2.92
CA LEU A 67 2.36 4.41 3.24
C LEU A 67 2.35 5.30 4.49
N ARG A 68 3.08 4.96 5.54
CA ARG A 68 3.24 5.84 6.72
C ARG A 68 3.87 7.19 6.36
N LYS A 69 4.89 7.20 5.49
CA LYS A 69 5.52 8.46 5.04
C LYS A 69 4.57 9.32 4.19
N LEU A 70 3.62 8.72 3.49
CA LEU A 70 2.54 9.43 2.80
C LEU A 70 1.46 9.97 3.76
N GLY A 71 1.47 9.56 5.03
CA GLY A 71 0.50 9.97 6.04
C GLY A 71 -0.60 8.95 6.35
N PHE A 72 -0.54 7.74 5.77
CA PHE A 72 -1.52 6.69 6.08
C PHE A 72 -1.26 6.02 7.44
N THR A 73 -2.34 5.64 8.11
CA THR A 73 -2.28 4.86 9.34
C THR A 73 -2.13 3.37 9.01
N CYS A 74 -1.01 2.76 9.42
CA CYS A 74 -0.80 1.31 9.32
C CYS A 74 -0.79 0.68 10.72
N ARG A 75 -1.32 -0.55 10.86
CA ARG A 75 -1.41 -1.33 12.10
C ARG A 75 -1.18 -2.82 11.86
#